data_AF-A0A2V5QS76-F1
#
_entry.id   AF-A0A2V5QS76-F1
#
_cell.length_a   1.000
_cell.length_b   1.000
_cell.length_c   1.000
_cell.angle_alpha   90.00
_cell.angle_beta   90.00
_cell.angle_gamma   90.00
#
_symmetry.space_group_name_H-M   'P 1'
#
loop_
_entity.id
_entity.type
_entity.pdbx_description
1 polymer ?
#
loop_
_entity_poly.entity_id
_entity_poly.type
_entity_poly.pdbx_seq_one_letter_code
_entity_poly.pdbx_strand_id
1 'polypeptide(L)'
;MNGTESSIEIFKPFAEAFELMKKILFQPFDLKKWLVIGFAAFLAGLSGGFNSSFNPFSRWSSQRDQKAIAESFRGLGSIGQMEWWMIALFVLGGLIILALVLVLMWLGARGRFIFTDCIVRNRGAIVEPWRELRVQGNSFFLFSLVIAFVIIALVAIGALGLVLPFISWGTDAHPGLGFWIGLSLFLFFALCLAFGWALISQLMAPIMYRQRCLARRAFAQTLELIAANPGPILLYVLFLLVITIAAAMISCAAACVTCCIAAIPYVGTVILLPIPVTLCAFSLLFLRQFGPDYDVWASFMPSEFTPVLLPMPAPPPL
;
A
#
# COMPACT_ATOMS: atom_id res chain seq x y z
N MET A 1 -14.84 -17.97 -38.21
CA MET A 1 -13.60 -17.92 -37.40
C MET A 1 -13.86 -16.97 -36.26
N ASN A 2 -14.41 -17.47 -35.15
CA ASN A 2 -14.80 -16.64 -34.00
C ASN A 2 -13.59 -16.44 -33.09
N GLY A 3 -12.99 -15.26 -33.15
CA GLY A 3 -12.13 -14.75 -32.09
C GLY A 3 -12.99 -14.54 -30.85
N THR A 4 -12.90 -15.45 -29.89
CA THR A 4 -13.24 -15.13 -28.51
C THR A 4 -12.11 -14.24 -28.02
N GLU A 5 -12.26 -12.93 -28.18
CA GLU A 5 -11.50 -12.01 -27.35
C GLU A 5 -11.74 -12.46 -25.90
N SER A 6 -10.68 -12.86 -25.22
CA SER A 6 -10.71 -13.16 -23.79
C SER A 6 -11.03 -11.86 -23.06
N SER A 7 -12.32 -11.52 -22.96
CA SER A 7 -12.77 -10.31 -22.27
C SER A 7 -12.38 -10.45 -20.82
N ILE A 8 -11.39 -9.68 -20.39
CA ILE A 8 -10.97 -9.64 -18.99
C ILE A 8 -12.11 -9.01 -18.19
N GLU A 9 -12.88 -9.87 -17.53
CA GLU A 9 -14.00 -9.50 -16.69
C GLU A 9 -13.49 -9.02 -15.33
N ILE A 10 -13.86 -7.80 -14.93
CA ILE A 10 -13.45 -7.21 -13.65
C ILE A 10 -14.49 -7.47 -12.56
N PHE A 11 -15.76 -7.50 -12.94
CA PHE A 11 -16.86 -7.70 -12.00
C PHE A 11 -16.88 -9.12 -11.44
N LYS A 12 -16.54 -10.13 -12.25
CA LYS A 12 -16.47 -11.52 -11.83
C LYS A 12 -15.44 -11.77 -10.71
N PRO A 13 -14.14 -11.44 -10.87
CA PRO A 13 -13.16 -11.63 -9.80
C PRO A 13 -13.47 -10.75 -8.57
N PHE A 14 -14.14 -9.60 -8.74
CA PHE A 14 -14.60 -8.80 -7.61
C PHE A 14 -15.73 -9.48 -6.82
N ALA A 15 -16.73 -10.04 -7.51
CA ALA A 15 -17.81 -10.78 -6.86
C ALA A 15 -17.27 -12.02 -6.13
N GLU A 16 -16.37 -12.78 -6.78
CA GLU A 16 -15.68 -13.90 -6.15
C GLU A 16 -14.86 -13.47 -4.93
N ALA A 17 -14.14 -12.34 -5.02
CA ALA A 17 -13.39 -11.78 -3.89
C ALA A 17 -14.29 -11.37 -2.72
N PHE A 18 -15.49 -10.84 -3.01
CA PHE A 18 -16.47 -10.49 -1.99
C PHE A 18 -17.04 -11.74 -1.29
N GLU A 19 -17.32 -12.80 -2.05
CA GLU A 19 -17.72 -14.09 -1.48
C GLU A 19 -16.61 -14.73 -0.63
N LEU A 20 -15.36 -14.69 -1.09
CA LEU A 20 -14.21 -15.15 -0.31
C LEU A 20 -14.07 -14.36 0.99
N MET A 21 -14.19 -13.03 0.94
CA MET A 21 -14.16 -12.20 2.14
C MET A 21 -15.24 -12.63 3.15
N LYS A 22 -16.47 -12.85 2.67
CA LYS A 22 -17.57 -13.31 3.53
C LYS A 22 -17.27 -14.64 4.19
N LYS A 23 -16.71 -15.59 3.45
CA LYS A 23 -16.30 -16.89 3.99
C LYS A 23 -15.19 -16.76 5.02
N ILE A 24 -14.13 -16.03 4.68
CA ILE A 24 -12.96 -15.87 5.55
C ILE A 24 -13.33 -15.20 6.89
N LEU A 25 -14.14 -14.14 6.85
CA LEU A 25 -14.42 -13.30 8.02
C LEU A 25 -15.68 -13.73 8.78
N PHE A 26 -16.71 -14.25 8.12
CA PHE A 26 -18.03 -14.47 8.72
C PHE A 26 -18.49 -15.94 8.74
N GLN A 27 -17.83 -16.87 8.02
CA GLN A 27 -18.27 -18.27 7.93
C GLN A 27 -17.11 -19.28 8.04
N PRO A 28 -16.81 -19.82 9.23
CA PRO A 28 -17.40 -19.51 10.54
C PRO A 28 -16.85 -18.19 11.13
N PHE A 29 -17.70 -17.46 11.85
CA PHE A 29 -17.24 -16.28 12.59
C PHE A 29 -16.42 -16.71 13.81
N ASP A 30 -15.12 -16.41 13.78
CA ASP A 30 -14.18 -16.61 14.89
C ASP A 30 -13.51 -15.27 15.22
N LEU A 31 -13.82 -14.73 16.40
CA LEU A 31 -13.29 -13.45 16.87
C LEU A 31 -11.76 -13.45 16.94
N LYS A 32 -11.15 -14.58 17.35
CA LYS A 32 -9.69 -14.70 17.42
C LYS A 32 -9.07 -14.61 16.03
N LYS A 33 -9.62 -15.35 15.06
CA LYS A 33 -9.20 -15.29 13.66
C LYS A 33 -9.37 -13.88 13.10
N TRP A 34 -10.50 -13.25 13.38
CA TRP A 34 -10.82 -11.90 12.92
C TRP A 34 -9.82 -10.85 13.45
N LEU A 35 -9.50 -10.87 14.75
CA LEU A 35 -8.50 -9.98 15.35
C LEU A 35 -7.08 -10.24 14.82
N VAL A 36 -6.73 -11.51 14.57
CA VAL A 36 -5.43 -11.88 14.00
C VAL A 36 -5.29 -11.41 12.55
N ILE A 37 -6.31 -11.58 11.72
CA ILE A 37 -6.34 -11.07 10.34
C ILE A 37 -6.32 -9.54 10.36
N GLY A 38 -7.06 -8.92 11.28
CA GLY A 38 -7.04 -7.48 11.53
C GLY A 38 -5.66 -6.96 11.92
N PHE A 39 -4.93 -7.69 12.76
CA PHE A 39 -3.55 -7.37 13.09
C PHE A 39 -2.62 -7.52 11.89
N ALA A 40 -2.76 -8.59 11.09
CA ALA A 40 -1.98 -8.74 9.86
C ALA A 40 -2.26 -7.61 8.85
N ALA A 41 -3.52 -7.18 8.71
CA ALA A 41 -3.93 -6.05 7.89
C ALA A 41 -3.35 -4.73 8.41
N PHE A 42 -3.38 -4.51 9.73
CA PHE A 42 -2.79 -3.34 10.38
C PHE A 42 -1.28 -3.28 10.13
N LEU A 43 -0.58 -4.41 10.34
CA LEU A 43 0.85 -4.51 10.02
C LEU A 43 1.08 -4.18 8.55
N ALA A 44 0.34 -4.79 7.61
CA ALA A 44 0.46 -4.53 6.18
C ALA A 44 0.37 -3.02 5.84
N GLY A 45 -0.51 -2.29 6.53
CA GLY A 45 -0.70 -0.85 6.42
C GLY A 45 0.47 0.03 6.90
N LEU A 46 1.42 -0.50 7.68
CA LEU A 46 2.57 0.27 8.18
C LEU A 46 3.61 0.58 7.10
N SER A 47 3.69 -0.24 6.05
CA SER A 47 4.69 -0.09 4.97
C SER A 47 4.17 0.61 3.73
N GLY A 48 2.88 0.44 3.44
CA GLY A 48 2.22 1.11 2.34
C GLY A 48 1.76 2.46 2.84
N GLY A 49 2.53 3.52 2.56
CA GLY A 49 2.10 4.91 2.75
C GLY A 49 0.77 5.28 2.08
N PHE A 50 0.05 4.32 1.48
CA PHE A 50 -1.32 4.38 0.99
C PHE A 50 -2.37 4.53 2.10
N ASN A 51 -1.99 4.39 3.37
CA ASN A 51 -2.83 4.84 4.49
C ASN A 51 -2.60 6.32 4.85
N SER A 52 -1.99 7.11 3.96
CA SER A 52 -1.70 8.53 4.16
C SER A 52 -2.93 9.41 4.35
N SER A 53 -4.12 8.97 3.89
CA SER A 53 -5.38 9.68 4.11
C SER A 53 -6.08 9.34 5.44
N PHE A 54 -5.75 8.20 6.08
CA PHE A 54 -6.40 7.75 7.32
C PHE A 54 -5.46 7.68 8.52
N ASN A 55 -4.17 7.97 8.33
CA ASN A 55 -3.24 8.05 9.44
C ASN A 55 -3.40 9.42 10.15
N PRO A 56 -3.84 9.49 11.41
CA PRO A 56 -3.91 10.75 12.15
C PRO A 56 -2.52 11.42 12.25
N PHE A 57 -1.45 10.64 12.10
CA PHE A 57 -0.07 11.11 12.06
C PHE A 57 0.26 11.99 10.85
N SER A 58 -0.42 11.86 9.71
CA SER A 58 -0.26 12.79 8.58
C SER A 58 -1.04 14.10 8.79
N ARG A 59 -2.03 14.09 9.69
CA ARG A 59 -2.74 15.29 10.16
C ARG A 59 -2.00 16.04 11.27
N TRP A 60 -0.88 15.52 11.78
CA TRP A 60 0.09 16.29 12.56
C TRP A 60 0.90 17.22 11.63
N SER A 61 0.19 17.96 10.81
CA SER A 61 0.69 19.16 10.16
C SER A 61 -0.42 20.18 10.26
N SER A 62 -0.81 20.51 11.50
CA SER A 62 -1.55 21.74 11.73
C SER A 62 -0.68 22.90 11.25
N GLN A 63 -1.29 23.95 10.69
CA GLN A 63 -0.60 25.20 10.39
C GLN A 63 0.16 25.76 11.62
N ARG A 64 -0.23 25.33 12.83
CA ARG A 64 0.43 25.59 14.11
C ARG A 64 1.75 24.80 14.28
N ASP A 65 1.80 23.54 13.84
CA ASP A 65 3.01 22.70 13.87
C ASP A 65 4.02 23.14 12.81
N GLN A 66 3.55 23.54 11.63
CA GLN A 66 4.45 24.10 10.59
C GLN A 66 5.12 25.39 11.03
N LYS A 67 4.42 26.27 11.77
CA LYS A 67 5.01 27.45 12.39
C LYS A 67 5.98 27.08 13.50
N ALA A 68 5.63 26.12 14.36
CA ALA A 68 6.52 25.64 15.42
C ALA A 68 7.80 25.00 14.87
N ILE A 69 7.70 24.23 13.78
CA ILE A 69 8.85 23.63 13.08
C ILE A 69 9.68 24.72 12.39
N ALA A 70 9.04 25.67 11.68
CA ALA A 70 9.74 26.78 11.03
C ALA A 70 10.44 27.71 12.03
N GLU A 71 9.82 27.98 13.18
CA GLU A 71 10.40 28.73 14.29
C GLU A 71 11.53 27.94 14.97
N SER A 72 11.38 26.62 15.12
CA SER A 72 12.44 25.74 15.63
C SER A 72 13.64 25.71 14.69
N PHE A 73 13.44 25.66 13.37
CA PHE A 73 14.52 25.74 12.37
C PHE A 73 15.17 27.13 12.30
N ARG A 74 14.40 28.21 12.51
CA ARG A 74 14.95 29.56 12.65
C ARG A 74 15.79 29.72 13.91
N GLY A 75 15.37 29.12 15.03
CA GLY A 75 16.15 29.06 16.27
C GLY A 75 17.39 28.18 16.15
N LEU A 76 17.34 27.14 15.30
CA LEU A 76 18.48 26.26 14.99
C LEU A 76 19.58 27.01 14.23
N GLY A 77 19.28 28.11 13.52
CA GLY A 77 20.27 28.96 12.84
C GLY A 77 21.28 29.65 13.78
N SER A 78 21.06 29.64 15.10
CA SER A 78 22.01 30.11 16.11
C SER A 78 22.88 28.96 16.65
N ILE A 79 23.48 28.18 15.73
CA ILE A 79 24.32 26.99 16.03
C ILE A 79 25.55 27.33 16.92
N GLY A 80 25.89 28.61 17.08
CA GLY A 80 27.06 29.07 17.84
C GLY A 80 26.98 28.94 19.38
N GLN A 81 25.82 28.62 19.97
CA GLN A 81 25.67 28.49 21.44
C GLN A 81 24.97 27.20 21.91
N MET A 82 24.83 26.20 21.04
CA MET A 82 24.30 24.91 21.48
C MET A 82 25.38 24.14 22.25
N GLU A 83 25.16 23.90 23.54
CA GLU A 83 26.02 22.99 24.31
C GLU A 83 26.04 21.61 23.64
N TRP A 84 27.22 20.98 23.57
CA TRP A 84 27.45 19.73 22.83
C TRP A 84 26.48 18.59 23.19
N TRP A 85 25.94 18.57 24.42
CA TRP A 85 24.97 17.57 24.85
C TRP A 85 23.58 17.74 24.20
N MET A 86 23.17 18.96 23.84
CA MET A 86 21.90 19.19 23.12
C MET A 86 22.00 18.68 21.69
N ILE A 87 23.12 18.93 21.00
CA ILE A 87 23.37 18.38 19.66
C ILE A 87 23.35 16.84 19.71
N ALA A 88 24.01 16.25 20.72
CA ALA A 88 23.99 14.80 20.92
C ALA A 88 22.58 14.25 21.14
N LEU A 89 21.71 14.93 21.90
CA LEU A 89 20.31 14.53 22.09
C LEU A 89 19.49 14.60 20.80
N PHE A 90 19.65 15.64 19.98
CA PHE A 90 18.97 15.75 18.69
C PHE A 90 19.42 14.66 17.71
N VAL A 91 20.72 14.41 17.63
CA VAL A 91 21.27 13.33 16.78
C VAL A 91 20.77 11.97 17.26
N LEU A 92 20.80 11.71 18.57
CA LEU A 92 20.29 10.46 19.15
C LEU A 92 18.78 10.30 18.91
N GLY A 93 18.00 11.34 19.14
CA GLY A 93 16.56 11.35 18.89
C GLY A 93 16.24 11.10 17.41
N GLY A 94 16.95 11.77 16.50
CA GLY A 94 16.83 11.55 15.06
C GLY A 94 17.18 10.12 14.64
N LEU A 95 18.24 9.54 15.21
CA LEU A 95 18.63 8.15 14.97
C LEU A 95 17.55 7.17 15.45
N ILE A 96 16.97 7.40 16.64
CA ILE A 96 15.89 6.56 17.19
C ILE A 96 14.65 6.64 16.31
N ILE A 97 14.26 7.83 15.86
CA ILE A 97 13.11 8.02 14.96
C ILE A 97 13.36 7.32 13.63
N LEU A 98 14.56 7.47 13.05
CA LEU A 98 14.93 6.79 11.81
C LEU A 98 14.87 5.27 11.97
N ALA A 99 15.43 4.74 13.07
CA ALA A 99 15.37 3.31 13.38
C ALA A 99 13.92 2.83 13.52
N LEU A 100 13.07 3.59 14.20
CA LEU A 100 11.64 3.29 14.35
C LEU A 100 10.94 3.26 12.98
N VAL A 101 11.16 4.25 12.12
CA VAL A 101 10.57 4.30 10.77
C VAL A 101 11.00 3.08 9.94
N LEU A 102 12.30 2.74 9.96
CA LEU A 102 12.81 1.57 9.25
C LEU A 102 12.21 0.26 9.78
N VAL A 103 12.07 0.14 11.10
CA VAL A 103 11.42 -1.02 11.72
C VAL A 103 9.94 -1.09 11.33
N LEU A 104 9.20 0.02 11.33
CA LEU A 104 7.78 0.03 10.93
C LEU A 104 7.61 -0.31 9.44
N MET A 105 8.46 0.22 8.57
CA MET A 105 8.47 -0.14 7.14
C MET A 105 8.77 -1.63 6.95
N TRP A 106 9.76 -2.16 7.67
CA TRP A 106 10.10 -3.58 7.64
C TRP A 106 8.94 -4.45 8.14
N LEU A 107 8.33 -4.05 9.26
CA LEU A 107 7.20 -4.74 9.87
C LEU A 107 6.01 -4.77 8.91
N GLY A 108 5.76 -3.68 8.19
CA GLY A 108 4.66 -3.66 7.22
C GLY A 108 4.94 -4.43 5.95
N ALA A 109 6.19 -4.48 5.48
CA ALA A 109 6.57 -5.36 4.38
C ALA A 109 6.27 -6.83 4.75
N ARG A 110 6.55 -7.23 6.00
CA ARG A 110 6.18 -8.56 6.51
C ARG A 110 4.67 -8.73 6.66
N GLY A 111 4.00 -7.71 7.19
CA GLY A 111 2.55 -7.69 7.37
C GLY A 111 1.80 -8.01 6.09
N ARG A 112 2.22 -7.46 4.95
CA ARG A 112 1.58 -7.73 3.63
C ARG A 112 1.59 -9.22 3.28
N PHE A 113 2.73 -9.90 3.44
CA PHE A 113 2.83 -11.33 3.13
C PHE A 113 2.05 -12.22 4.11
N ILE A 114 2.05 -11.86 5.39
CA ILE A 114 1.28 -12.57 6.42
C ILE A 114 -0.22 -12.42 6.15
N PHE A 115 -0.65 -11.20 5.83
CA PHE A 115 -2.04 -10.91 5.49
C PHE A 115 -2.50 -11.71 4.26
N THR A 116 -1.68 -11.76 3.20
CA THR A 116 -1.95 -12.60 2.04
C THR A 116 -2.00 -14.09 2.39
N ASP A 117 -1.11 -14.60 3.24
CA ASP A 117 -1.14 -16.01 3.68
C ASP A 117 -2.42 -16.34 4.47
N CYS A 118 -2.84 -15.44 5.37
CA CYS A 118 -4.08 -15.60 6.13
C CYS A 118 -5.31 -15.72 5.22
N ILE A 119 -5.36 -14.95 4.13
CA ILE A 119 -6.45 -14.98 3.14
C ILE A 119 -6.37 -16.24 2.30
N VAL A 120 -5.22 -16.53 1.70
CA VAL A 120 -5.04 -17.66 0.77
C VAL A 120 -5.31 -18.99 1.47
N ARG A 121 -4.84 -19.15 2.70
CA ARG A 121 -4.99 -20.40 3.46
C ARG A 121 -6.17 -20.39 4.43
N ASN A 122 -6.95 -19.31 4.47
CA ASN A 122 -8.09 -19.15 5.38
C ASN A 122 -7.75 -19.38 6.87
N ARG A 123 -6.56 -18.99 7.34
CA ARG A 123 -6.07 -19.28 8.70
C ARG A 123 -5.67 -18.01 9.46
N GLY A 124 -5.96 -17.97 10.76
CA GLY A 124 -5.51 -16.91 11.67
C GLY A 124 -4.15 -17.20 12.30
N ALA A 125 -3.11 -17.43 11.50
CA ALA A 125 -1.77 -17.78 11.98
C ALA A 125 -0.74 -16.69 11.63
N ILE A 126 -0.04 -16.16 12.64
CA ILE A 126 1.02 -15.14 12.42
C ILE A 126 2.41 -15.79 12.41
N VAL A 127 2.68 -16.71 13.34
CA VAL A 127 4.04 -17.19 13.63
C VAL A 127 4.62 -18.04 12.49
N GLU A 128 3.82 -18.94 11.91
CA GLU A 128 4.24 -19.80 10.79
C GLU A 128 4.61 -18.98 9.54
N PRO A 129 3.72 -18.14 8.97
CA PRO A 129 4.07 -17.33 7.80
C PRO A 129 5.17 -16.33 8.12
N TRP A 130 5.29 -15.85 9.37
CA TRP A 130 6.40 -15.00 9.78
C TRP A 130 7.76 -15.63 9.52
N ARG A 131 7.90 -16.94 9.75
CA ARG A 131 9.15 -17.69 9.60
C ARG A 131 9.39 -18.17 8.17
N GLU A 132 8.34 -18.60 7.48
CA GLU A 132 8.42 -19.11 6.11
C GLU A 132 8.68 -18.01 5.09
N LEU A 133 8.01 -16.86 5.22
CA LEU A 133 8.07 -15.75 4.24
C LEU A 133 9.21 -14.77 4.55
N ARG A 134 10.24 -15.21 5.29
CA ARG A 134 11.31 -14.29 5.76
C ARG A 134 12.16 -13.71 4.66
N VAL A 135 12.52 -14.55 3.71
CA VAL A 135 13.38 -14.18 2.61
C VAL A 135 12.63 -13.23 1.66
N GLN A 136 11.38 -13.54 1.34
CA GLN A 136 10.54 -12.72 0.46
C GLN A 136 10.25 -11.35 1.07
N GLY A 137 9.86 -11.32 2.35
CA GLY A 137 9.58 -10.08 3.06
C GLY A 137 10.81 -9.16 3.20
N ASN A 138 11.99 -9.73 3.48
CA ASN A 138 13.23 -8.94 3.57
C ASN A 138 13.66 -8.40 2.19
N SER A 139 13.52 -9.21 1.13
CA SER A 139 13.82 -8.77 -0.24
C SER A 139 12.88 -7.65 -0.68
N PHE A 140 11.59 -7.74 -0.37
CA PHE A 140 10.61 -6.70 -0.66
C PHE A 140 10.91 -5.40 0.10
N PHE A 141 11.23 -5.50 1.40
CA PHE A 141 11.60 -4.33 2.21
C PHE A 141 12.82 -3.60 1.63
N LEU A 142 13.92 -4.31 1.38
CA LEU A 142 15.14 -3.70 0.84
C LEU A 142 14.91 -3.08 -0.53
N PHE A 143 14.17 -3.77 -1.41
CA PHE A 143 13.84 -3.24 -2.73
C PHE A 143 12.94 -2.00 -2.64
N SER A 144 11.92 -2.04 -1.78
CA SER A 144 11.04 -0.90 -1.53
C SER A 144 11.77 0.29 -0.94
N LEU A 145 12.73 0.05 -0.04
CA LEU A 145 13.58 1.08 0.55
C LEU A 145 14.43 1.77 -0.52
N VAL A 146 15.09 0.99 -1.38
CA VAL A 146 15.90 1.53 -2.49
C VAL A 146 15.05 2.36 -3.45
N ILE A 147 13.89 1.86 -3.87
CA ILE A 147 13.00 2.63 -4.76
C ILE A 147 12.47 3.89 -4.08
N ALA A 148 12.11 3.83 -2.80
CA ALA A 148 11.71 5.01 -2.05
C ALA A 148 12.83 6.07 -2.03
N PHE A 149 14.08 5.68 -1.78
CA PHE A 149 15.22 6.60 -1.84
C PHE A 149 15.42 7.20 -3.23
N VAL A 150 15.27 6.41 -4.30
CA VAL A 150 15.36 6.90 -5.69
C VAL A 150 14.26 7.92 -5.97
N ILE A 151 13.01 7.66 -5.59
CA ILE A 151 11.89 8.59 -5.76
C ILE A 151 12.14 9.87 -4.96
N ILE A 152 12.55 9.76 -3.68
CA ILE A 152 12.86 10.91 -2.84
C ILE A 152 14.00 11.75 -3.43
N ALA A 153 15.07 11.11 -3.93
CA ALA A 153 16.18 11.81 -4.57
C ALA A 153 15.73 12.55 -5.83
N LEU A 154 14.92 11.93 -6.69
CA LEU A 154 14.37 12.56 -7.90
C LEU A 154 13.47 13.76 -7.55
N VAL A 155 12.60 13.60 -6.55
CA VAL A 155 11.75 14.68 -6.04
C VAL A 155 12.60 15.81 -5.45
N ALA A 156 13.62 15.49 -4.65
CA ALA A 156 14.51 16.50 -4.07
C ALA A 156 15.29 17.28 -5.14
N ILE A 157 15.79 16.60 -6.18
CA ILE A 157 16.49 17.23 -7.31
C ILE A 157 15.54 18.14 -8.09
N GLY A 158 14.32 17.67 -8.40
CA GLY A 158 13.33 18.49 -9.12
C GLY A 158 12.86 19.69 -8.29
N ALA A 159 12.66 19.51 -6.98
CA ALA A 159 12.33 20.60 -6.06
C ALA A 159 13.47 21.62 -5.96
N LEU A 160 14.73 21.16 -5.88
CA LEU A 160 15.89 22.04 -5.89
C LEU A 160 15.98 22.83 -7.20
N GLY A 161 15.76 22.18 -8.35
CA GLY A 161 15.71 22.85 -9.66
C GLY A 161 14.62 23.93 -9.74
N LEU A 162 13.50 23.76 -9.04
CA LEU A 162 12.43 24.75 -8.97
C LEU A 162 12.76 25.92 -8.04
N VAL A 163 13.52 25.68 -6.97
CA VAL A 163 13.84 26.68 -5.92
C VAL A 163 15.11 27.48 -6.25
N LEU A 164 16.09 26.90 -6.95
CA LEU A 164 17.36 27.57 -7.29
C LEU A 164 17.20 28.93 -8.00
N PRO A 165 16.32 29.10 -9.01
CA PRO A 165 16.13 30.39 -9.67
C PRO A 165 15.65 31.49 -8.72
N PHE A 166 14.87 31.12 -7.71
CA PHE A 166 14.32 32.00 -6.67
C PHE A 166 15.35 32.44 -5.64
N ILE A 167 16.44 31.68 -5.47
CA ILE A 167 17.56 32.08 -4.60
C ILE A 167 18.50 33.02 -5.36
N SER A 168 18.63 32.84 -6.69
CA SER A 168 19.51 33.66 -7.54
C SER A 168 18.92 35.01 -7.94
N TRP A 169 17.60 35.12 -8.06
CA TRP A 169 16.89 36.40 -8.24
C TRP A 169 16.40 36.84 -6.86
N GLY A 170 16.94 37.95 -6.34
CA GLY A 170 16.65 38.43 -4.99
C GLY A 170 15.16 38.56 -4.64
N THR A 171 14.89 38.78 -3.34
CA THR A 171 13.62 38.70 -2.60
C THR A 171 12.36 39.34 -3.20
N ASP A 172 12.47 40.12 -4.29
CA ASP A 172 11.38 40.86 -4.92
C ASP A 172 10.81 40.17 -6.19
N ALA A 173 11.28 38.95 -6.51
CA ALA A 173 10.74 38.17 -7.62
C ALA A 173 9.39 37.55 -7.25
N HIS A 174 8.29 38.12 -7.75
CA HIS A 174 6.98 37.48 -7.70
C HIS A 174 7.02 36.15 -8.50
N PRO A 175 6.42 35.05 -8.00
CA PRO A 175 6.34 33.81 -8.74
C PRO A 175 5.52 34.02 -10.01
N GLY A 176 6.23 34.15 -11.13
CA GLY A 176 5.62 34.25 -12.46
C GLY A 176 4.87 32.97 -12.81
N LEU A 177 4.02 33.05 -13.85
CA LEU A 177 3.23 31.91 -14.34
C LEU A 177 4.07 30.65 -14.61
N GLY A 178 5.32 30.80 -15.08
CA GLY A 178 6.24 29.69 -15.32
C GLY A 178 6.58 28.87 -14.06
N PHE A 179 6.64 29.50 -12.88
CA PHE A 179 6.86 28.79 -11.61
C PHE A 179 5.65 27.92 -11.25
N TRP A 180 4.43 28.45 -11.36
CA TRP A 180 3.21 27.69 -11.07
C TRP A 180 3.00 26.54 -12.05
N ILE A 181 3.31 26.75 -13.33
CA ILE A 181 3.29 25.69 -14.35
C ILE A 181 4.34 24.61 -14.01
N GLY A 182 5.57 25.02 -13.69
CA GLY A 182 6.64 24.11 -13.29
C GLY A 182 6.30 23.32 -12.02
N LEU A 183 5.75 23.98 -10.99
CA LEU A 183 5.30 23.36 -9.76
C LEU A 183 4.17 22.36 -10.01
N SER A 184 3.16 22.74 -10.80
CA SER A 184 2.03 21.86 -11.13
C SER A 184 2.51 20.61 -11.88
N LEU A 185 3.39 20.78 -12.87
CA LEU A 185 3.95 19.66 -13.64
C LEU A 185 4.86 18.78 -12.77
N PHE A 186 5.65 19.38 -11.87
CA PHE A 186 6.49 18.65 -10.93
C PHE A 186 5.67 17.83 -9.93
N LEU A 187 4.61 18.42 -9.35
CA LEU A 187 3.70 17.72 -8.44
C LEU A 187 2.96 16.59 -9.18
N PHE A 188 2.53 16.84 -10.42
CA PHE A 188 1.91 15.81 -11.26
C PHE A 188 2.89 14.66 -11.55
N PHE A 189 4.13 14.95 -11.89
CA PHE A 189 5.17 13.95 -12.12
C PHE A 189 5.47 13.13 -10.84
N ALA A 190 5.61 13.80 -9.70
CA ALA A 190 5.81 13.14 -8.41
C ALA A 190 4.63 12.24 -8.03
N LEU A 191 3.40 12.70 -8.28
CA LEU A 191 2.19 11.92 -8.07
C LEU A 191 2.16 10.68 -8.97
N CYS A 192 2.49 10.81 -10.25
CA CYS A 192 2.59 9.69 -11.20
C CYS A 192 3.63 8.65 -10.76
N LEU A 193 4.80 9.08 -10.27
CA LEU A 193 5.82 8.18 -9.73
C LEU A 193 5.33 7.44 -8.48
N ALA A 194 4.73 8.15 -7.53
CA ALA A 194 4.19 7.56 -6.32
C ALA A 194 3.06 6.57 -6.62
N PHE A 195 2.17 6.93 -7.55
CA PHE A 195 1.08 6.10 -8.01
C PHE A 195 1.57 4.84 -8.74
N GLY A 196 2.53 4.99 -9.66
CA GLY A 196 3.14 3.86 -10.37
C GLY A 196 3.83 2.90 -9.41
N TRP A 197 4.57 3.42 -8.42
CA TRP A 197 5.17 2.59 -7.38
C TRP A 197 4.12 1.86 -6.54
N ALA A 198 3.04 2.54 -6.13
CA ALA A 198 1.96 1.93 -5.36
C ALA A 198 1.33 0.76 -6.13
N LEU A 199 1.00 0.97 -7.41
CA LEU A 199 0.43 -0.06 -8.29
C LEU A 199 1.36 -1.27 -8.44
N ILE A 200 2.64 -1.03 -8.75
CA ILE A 200 3.64 -2.08 -8.89
C ILE A 200 3.77 -2.86 -7.59
N SER A 201 3.87 -2.17 -6.45
CA SER A 201 4.00 -2.82 -5.13
C SER A 201 2.80 -3.71 -4.78
N GLN A 202 1.61 -3.34 -5.26
CA GLN A 202 0.36 -4.06 -5.01
C GLN A 202 0.25 -5.34 -5.83
N LEU A 203 0.66 -5.31 -7.10
CA LEU A 203 0.68 -6.49 -7.98
C LEU A 203 1.89 -7.40 -7.71
N MET A 204 3.01 -6.83 -7.27
CA MET A 204 4.24 -7.57 -6.97
C MET A 204 4.09 -8.50 -5.76
N ALA A 205 3.32 -8.10 -4.75
CA ALA A 205 3.15 -8.89 -3.51
C ALA A 205 2.51 -10.28 -3.75
N PRO A 206 1.38 -10.41 -4.47
CA PRO A 206 0.83 -11.70 -4.89
C PRO A 206 1.80 -12.57 -5.70
N ILE A 207 2.52 -11.99 -6.67
CA ILE A 207 3.47 -12.71 -7.53
C ILE A 207 4.62 -13.28 -6.68
N MET A 208 5.19 -12.46 -5.79
CA MET A 208 6.23 -12.90 -4.85
C MET A 208 5.73 -13.99 -3.90
N TYR A 209 4.48 -13.90 -3.44
CA TYR A 209 3.88 -14.89 -2.55
C TYR A 209 3.71 -16.25 -3.24
N ARG A 210 3.24 -16.25 -4.49
CA ARG A 210 3.02 -17.46 -5.30
C ARG A 210 4.33 -18.10 -5.74
N GLN A 211 5.19 -17.36 -6.43
CA GLN A 211 6.40 -17.90 -7.06
C GLN A 211 7.59 -17.99 -6.09
N ARG A 212 7.44 -17.48 -4.87
CA ARG A 212 8.51 -17.44 -3.84
C ARG A 212 9.82 -16.82 -4.34
N CYS A 213 9.72 -15.90 -5.30
CA CYS A 213 10.85 -15.26 -5.96
C CYS A 213 11.32 -13.98 -5.23
N LEU A 214 12.50 -13.49 -5.59
CA LEU A 214 13.06 -12.24 -5.08
C LEU A 214 12.37 -11.02 -5.71
N ALA A 215 12.34 -9.90 -4.98
CA ALA A 215 11.63 -8.68 -5.39
C ALA A 215 12.03 -8.17 -6.79
N ARG A 216 13.32 -8.28 -7.17
CA ARG A 216 13.80 -7.86 -8.50
C ARG A 216 13.17 -8.66 -9.65
N ARG A 217 12.98 -9.96 -9.48
CA ARG A 217 12.36 -10.81 -10.52
C ARG A 217 10.87 -10.54 -10.62
N ALA A 218 10.19 -10.44 -9.47
CA ALA A 218 8.78 -10.09 -9.42
C ALA A 218 8.51 -8.71 -10.03
N PHE A 219 9.37 -7.72 -9.76
CA PHE A 219 9.28 -6.39 -10.36
C PHE A 219 9.34 -6.43 -11.89
N ALA A 220 10.31 -7.15 -12.46
CA ALA A 220 10.44 -7.30 -13.90
C ALA A 220 9.20 -7.97 -14.51
N GLN A 221 8.70 -9.04 -13.90
CA GLN A 221 7.47 -9.71 -14.33
C GLN A 221 6.23 -8.81 -14.23
N THR A 222 6.11 -8.04 -13.15
CA THR A 222 5.00 -7.08 -12.99
C THR A 222 5.07 -5.98 -14.06
N LEU A 223 6.25 -5.44 -14.36
CA LEU A 223 6.41 -4.46 -15.42
C LEU A 223 6.10 -5.04 -16.80
N GLU A 224 6.57 -6.25 -17.09
CA GLU A 224 6.27 -6.96 -18.32
C GLU A 224 4.76 -7.20 -18.46
N LEU A 225 4.08 -7.59 -17.38
CA LEU A 225 2.63 -7.76 -17.35
C LEU A 225 1.89 -6.45 -17.61
N ILE A 226 2.35 -5.35 -17.00
CA ILE A 226 1.81 -3.99 -17.21
C ILE A 226 2.01 -3.54 -18.66
N ALA A 227 3.18 -3.78 -19.23
CA ALA A 227 3.49 -3.39 -20.60
C ALA A 227 2.74 -4.25 -21.64
N ALA A 228 2.57 -5.54 -21.37
CA ALA A 228 1.88 -6.47 -22.27
C ALA A 228 0.35 -6.25 -22.27
N ASN A 229 -0.24 -5.86 -21.15
CA ASN A 229 -1.70 -5.76 -21.00
C ASN A 229 -2.14 -4.43 -20.35
N PRO A 230 -1.93 -3.28 -21.00
CA PRO A 230 -2.25 -1.97 -20.41
C PRO A 230 -3.75 -1.75 -20.20
N GLY A 231 -4.61 -2.24 -21.11
CA GLY A 231 -6.07 -2.05 -21.03
C GLY A 231 -6.71 -2.66 -19.78
N PRO A 232 -6.53 -3.97 -19.54
CA PRO A 232 -7.03 -4.63 -18.33
C PRO A 232 -6.51 -4.00 -17.03
N ILE A 233 -5.24 -3.59 -17.03
CA ILE A 233 -4.60 -2.99 -15.86
C ILE A 233 -5.10 -1.56 -15.61
N LEU A 234 -5.37 -0.79 -16.67
CA LEU A 234 -6.02 0.52 -16.55
C LEU A 234 -7.40 0.39 -15.91
N LEU A 235 -8.19 -0.60 -16.34
CA LEU A 235 -9.50 -0.84 -15.75
C LEU A 235 -9.40 -1.36 -14.30
N TYR A 236 -8.43 -2.22 -13.99
CA TYR A 236 -8.13 -2.63 -12.60
C TYR A 236 -7.81 -1.42 -11.71
N VAL A 237 -6.97 -0.51 -12.20
CA VAL A 237 -6.61 0.75 -11.53
C VAL A 237 -7.84 1.62 -11.30
N LEU A 238 -8.66 1.84 -12.34
CA LEU A 238 -9.86 2.67 -12.24
C LEU A 238 -10.83 2.10 -11.19
N PHE A 239 -11.03 0.79 -11.21
CA PHE A 239 -11.91 0.10 -10.28
C PHE A 239 -11.36 0.14 -8.84
N LEU A 240 -10.05 -0.04 -8.67
CA LEU A 240 -9.38 0.11 -7.38
C LEU A 240 -9.54 1.53 -6.83
N LEU A 241 -9.39 2.55 -7.68
CA LEU A 241 -9.59 3.95 -7.32
C LEU A 241 -11.02 4.18 -6.81
N VAL A 242 -12.04 3.68 -7.51
CA VAL A 242 -13.44 3.75 -7.05
C VAL A 242 -13.63 3.08 -5.69
N ILE A 243 -13.10 1.86 -5.48
CA ILE A 243 -13.22 1.17 -4.19
C ILE A 243 -12.52 1.95 -3.08
N THR A 244 -11.33 2.50 -3.34
CA THR A 244 -10.59 3.27 -2.33
C THR A 244 -11.32 4.55 -1.95
N ILE A 245 -11.97 5.25 -2.90
CA ILE A 245 -12.81 6.42 -2.62
C ILE A 245 -14.05 6.01 -1.83
N ALA A 246 -14.71 4.90 -2.19
CA ALA A 246 -15.86 4.40 -1.45
C ALA A 246 -15.49 4.00 -0.01
N ALA A 247 -14.38 3.30 0.17
CA ALA A 247 -13.81 2.96 1.47
C ALA A 247 -13.49 4.22 2.29
N ALA A 248 -12.95 5.25 1.63
CA ALA A 248 -12.68 6.54 2.25
C ALA A 248 -13.95 7.23 2.74
N MET A 249 -15.01 7.24 1.94
CA MET A 249 -16.30 7.79 2.34
C MET A 249 -16.92 7.01 3.51
N ILE A 250 -16.88 5.67 3.48
CA ILE A 250 -17.41 4.81 4.55
C ILE A 250 -16.64 5.03 5.86
N SER A 251 -15.31 5.08 5.79
CA SER A 251 -14.48 5.34 6.97
C SER A 251 -14.73 6.73 7.57
N CYS A 252 -14.92 7.75 6.72
CA CYS A 252 -15.26 9.10 7.15
C CYS A 252 -16.60 9.13 7.89
N ALA A 253 -17.63 8.48 7.33
CA ALA A 253 -18.93 8.33 7.97
C ALA A 253 -18.82 7.57 9.30
N ALA A 254 -18.07 6.46 9.34
CA ALA A 254 -17.85 5.68 10.55
C ALA A 254 -17.11 6.49 11.64
N ALA A 255 -16.13 7.32 11.27
CA ALA A 255 -15.41 8.20 12.18
C ALA A 255 -16.33 9.27 12.79
N CYS A 256 -17.26 9.82 12.00
CA CYS A 256 -18.27 10.76 12.48
C CYS A 256 -19.24 10.10 13.48
N VAL A 257 -19.63 8.84 13.26
CA VAL A 257 -20.57 8.12 14.14
C VAL A 257 -19.91 7.63 15.43
N THR A 258 -18.67 7.14 15.36
CA THR A 258 -17.97 6.49 16.48
C THR A 258 -17.09 7.41 17.30
N CYS A 259 -17.20 8.73 17.10
CA CYS A 259 -16.55 9.83 17.84
C CYS A 259 -15.28 9.40 18.61
N CYS A 260 -14.14 9.46 17.92
CA CYS A 260 -12.77 9.14 18.40
C CYS A 260 -12.40 7.66 18.58
N ILE A 261 -13.32 6.70 18.66
CA ILE A 261 -12.94 5.27 18.83
C ILE A 261 -12.33 4.69 17.54
N ALA A 262 -12.87 5.05 16.37
CA ALA A 262 -12.31 4.65 15.07
C ALA A 262 -10.98 5.35 14.71
N ALA A 263 -10.58 6.38 15.47
CA ALA A 263 -9.28 7.04 15.27
C ALA A 263 -8.12 6.20 15.82
N ILE A 264 -8.39 5.18 16.65
CA ILE A 264 -7.38 4.22 17.06
C ILE A 264 -7.00 3.37 15.84
N PRO A 265 -5.74 3.42 15.37
CA PRO A 265 -5.38 2.92 14.04
C PRO A 265 -5.58 1.40 13.89
N TYR A 266 -5.44 0.65 14.98
CA TYR A 266 -5.76 -0.79 15.00
C TYR A 266 -7.27 -1.03 14.90
N VAL A 267 -8.07 -0.36 15.74
CA VAL A 267 -9.54 -0.54 15.77
C VAL A 267 -10.17 -0.12 14.44
N GLY A 268 -9.72 0.99 13.85
CA GLY A 268 -10.15 1.41 12.52
C GLY A 268 -9.86 0.36 11.45
N THR A 269 -8.65 -0.19 11.42
CA THR A 269 -8.27 -1.25 10.45
C THR A 269 -9.12 -2.51 10.63
N VAL A 270 -9.42 -2.85 11.87
CA VAL A 270 -10.17 -4.04 12.26
C VAL A 270 -11.66 -3.89 11.91
N ILE A 271 -12.27 -2.72 12.13
CA ILE A 271 -13.64 -2.42 11.67
C ILE A 271 -13.70 -2.43 10.13
N LEU A 272 -12.71 -1.84 9.47
CA LEU A 272 -12.65 -1.79 8.01
C LEU A 272 -12.16 -3.09 7.37
N LEU A 273 -11.87 -4.15 8.13
CA LEU A 273 -11.26 -5.39 7.66
C LEU A 273 -11.91 -6.05 6.42
N PRO A 274 -13.23 -5.99 6.20
CA PRO A 274 -13.83 -6.47 4.96
C PRO A 274 -13.21 -5.86 3.70
N ILE A 275 -12.83 -4.58 3.73
CA ILE A 275 -12.28 -3.85 2.58
C ILE A 275 -10.87 -4.32 2.18
N PRO A 276 -9.84 -4.34 3.06
CA PRO A 276 -8.53 -4.85 2.69
C PRO A 276 -8.57 -6.34 2.32
N VAL A 277 -9.47 -7.13 2.91
CA VAL A 277 -9.63 -8.55 2.53
C VAL A 277 -10.18 -8.69 1.11
N THR A 278 -11.24 -7.95 0.75
CA THR A 278 -11.74 -7.95 -0.63
C THR A 278 -10.71 -7.44 -1.62
N LEU A 279 -9.99 -6.35 -1.30
CA LEU A 279 -8.95 -5.81 -2.19
C LEU A 279 -7.80 -6.79 -2.42
N CYS A 280 -7.36 -7.49 -1.37
CA CYS A 280 -6.31 -8.50 -1.51
C CYS A 280 -6.82 -9.72 -2.30
N ALA A 281 -7.99 -10.26 -1.97
CA ALA A 281 -8.60 -11.36 -2.72
C ALA A 281 -8.83 -11.00 -4.21
N PHE A 282 -9.31 -9.78 -4.47
CA PHE A 282 -9.51 -9.25 -5.82
C PHE A 282 -8.19 -9.17 -6.60
N SER A 283 -7.10 -8.70 -5.99
CA SER A 283 -5.78 -8.68 -6.64
C SER A 283 -5.29 -10.08 -7.02
N LEU A 284 -5.54 -11.09 -6.17
CA LEU A 284 -5.16 -12.48 -6.41
C LEU A 284 -5.98 -13.09 -7.56
N LEU A 285 -7.29 -12.84 -7.58
CA LEU A 285 -8.19 -13.37 -8.61
C LEU A 285 -8.04 -12.66 -9.95
N PHE A 286 -7.73 -11.36 -9.95
CA PHE A 286 -7.37 -10.64 -11.16
C PHE A 286 -6.09 -11.20 -11.78
N LEU A 287 -5.06 -11.47 -10.97
CA LEU A 287 -3.82 -12.07 -11.47
C LEU A 287 -4.01 -13.48 -12.03
N ARG A 288 -4.93 -14.26 -11.46
CA ARG A 288 -5.30 -15.60 -11.97
C ARG A 288 -5.78 -15.58 -13.43
N GLN A 289 -6.34 -14.47 -13.92
CA GLN A 289 -6.80 -14.35 -15.31
C GLN A 289 -5.65 -14.30 -16.34
N PHE A 290 -4.44 -13.93 -15.92
CA PHE A 290 -3.28 -13.82 -16.82
C PHE A 290 -2.53 -15.14 -17.02
N GLY A 291 -2.89 -16.20 -16.30
CA GLY A 291 -2.35 -17.54 -16.52
C GLY A 291 -2.27 -18.41 -15.26
N PRO A 292 -2.04 -19.72 -15.44
CA PRO A 292 -1.96 -20.68 -14.33
C PRO A 292 -0.76 -20.43 -13.40
N ASP A 293 0.31 -19.81 -13.90
CA ASP A 293 1.50 -19.47 -13.12
C ASP A 293 1.23 -18.43 -12.02
N TYR A 294 0.14 -17.66 -12.18
CA TYR A 294 -0.31 -16.64 -11.23
C TYR A 294 -1.42 -17.15 -10.30
N ASP A 295 -1.96 -18.36 -10.52
CA ASP A 295 -3.02 -18.93 -9.69
C ASP A 295 -2.45 -19.40 -8.35
N VAL A 296 -2.74 -18.64 -7.30
CA VAL A 296 -2.25 -18.93 -5.94
C VAL A 296 -2.89 -20.17 -5.33
N TRP A 297 -4.10 -20.53 -5.77
CA TRP A 297 -4.85 -21.67 -5.26
C TRP A 297 -4.64 -22.96 -6.07
N ALA A 298 -3.91 -22.90 -7.19
CA ALA A 298 -3.65 -24.07 -8.02
C ALA A 298 -2.88 -25.19 -7.29
N SER A 299 -2.03 -24.87 -6.31
CA SER A 299 -1.33 -25.89 -5.50
C SER A 299 -2.05 -26.24 -4.20
N PHE A 300 -2.93 -25.37 -3.72
CA PHE A 300 -3.62 -25.52 -2.44
C PHE A 300 -4.91 -24.70 -2.45
N MET A 301 -6.05 -25.40 -2.43
CA MET A 301 -7.37 -24.77 -2.37
C MET A 301 -8.11 -25.27 -1.13
N PRO A 302 -8.40 -24.37 -0.15
CA PRO A 302 -9.31 -24.68 0.94
C PRO A 302 -10.67 -25.15 0.42
N SER A 303 -11.25 -26.17 1.05
CA SER A 303 -12.56 -26.72 0.67
C SER A 303 -13.68 -25.69 0.65
N GLU A 304 -13.59 -24.67 1.51
CA GLU A 304 -14.54 -23.56 1.57
C GLU A 304 -14.50 -22.67 0.34
N PHE A 305 -13.36 -22.62 -0.38
CA PHE A 305 -13.17 -21.76 -1.56
C PHE A 305 -13.57 -22.47 -2.85
N THR A 306 -13.59 -23.80 -2.86
CA THR A 306 -13.99 -24.64 -4.01
C THR A 306 -15.30 -24.21 -4.68
N PRO A 307 -16.42 -23.94 -3.96
CA PRO A 307 -17.67 -23.56 -4.61
C PRO A 307 -17.68 -22.12 -5.15
N VAL A 308 -16.68 -21.30 -4.80
CA VAL A 308 -16.55 -19.92 -5.30
C VAL A 308 -15.58 -19.85 -6.47
N LEU A 309 -14.52 -20.65 -6.44
CA LEU A 309 -13.41 -20.59 -7.40
C LEU A 309 -13.52 -21.59 -8.56
N LEU A 310 -14.40 -22.58 -8.45
CA LEU A 310 -14.76 -23.49 -9.53
C LEU A 310 -16.15 -23.14 -10.05
N PRO A 311 -16.36 -23.10 -11.38
CA PRO A 311 -17.70 -23.06 -11.95
C PRO A 311 -18.50 -24.27 -11.42
N MET A 312 -19.70 -24.04 -10.90
CA MET A 312 -20.62 -25.14 -10.58
C MET A 312 -20.81 -26.03 -11.83
N PRO A 313 -20.80 -27.37 -11.70
CA PRO A 313 -21.15 -28.24 -12.82
C PRO A 313 -22.56 -27.86 -13.30
N ALA A 314 -22.72 -27.66 -14.60
CA ALA A 314 -24.04 -27.46 -15.19
C ALA A 314 -24.94 -28.63 -14.78
N PRO A 315 -26.21 -28.39 -14.41
CA PRO A 315 -27.14 -29.47 -14.10
C PRO A 315 -27.22 -30.42 -15.31
N PRO A 316 -27.29 -31.74 -15.09
CA PRO A 316 -27.34 -32.71 -16.18
C PRO A 316 -28.53 -32.38 -17.08
N PRO A 317 -28.37 -32.47 -18.42
CA PRO A 317 -29.49 -32.31 -19.33
C PRO A 317 -30.56 -33.35 -18.97
N LEU A 318 -31.78 -32.86 -18.72
CA LEU A 318 -32.98 -33.66 -18.51
C LEU A 318 -33.31 -34.50 -19.75
#